data_AF-A0A1Y1YZ66-F1
#
_entry.id   AF-A0A1Y1YZ66-F1
#
_cell.length_a   1.000
_cell.length_b   1.000
_cell.length_c   1.000
_cell.angle_alpha   90.00
_cell.angle_beta   90.00
_cell.angle_gamma   90.00
#
_symmetry.space_group_name_H-M   'P 1'
#
loop_
_entity.id
_entity.type
_entity.pdbx_description
1 polymer ?
#
loop_
_entity_poly.entity_id
_entity_poly.type
_entity_poly.pdbx_seq_one_letter_code
_entity_poly.pdbx_strand_id
1 'polypeptide(L)'
;MHTIDTKDQNECFDCSRTTYHDQYLIVYEFCTPSFRDHDVAIREFNLLLKDLEAVGLHTEVRAGYDQSLLIFTKAPKELLGSTIYHSRVKDWLYGITKKHLGGNRDSAANGTFEAEDLLSMFHLVNWQKELVGARITPGIGKWKNVTSIFPLHNDRTNQQLLIHLSKRLFLKIEDLDKVRDLSRPQ
;
A
#
# COMPACT_ATOMS: atom_id res chain seq x y z
N MET A 1 -45.62 2.47 -25.26
CA MET A 1 -45.23 1.13 -24.79
C MET A 1 -43.73 0.99 -25.01
N HIS A 2 -42.93 1.31 -23.99
CA HIS A 2 -41.61 0.74 -23.69
C HIS A 2 -40.90 1.65 -22.66
N THR A 3 -41.07 1.26 -21.39
CA THR A 3 -40.23 1.63 -20.26
C THR A 3 -38.99 0.74 -20.31
N ILE A 4 -37.79 1.32 -20.31
CA ILE A 4 -36.51 0.64 -20.03
C ILE A 4 -35.66 1.70 -19.32
N ASP A 5 -35.88 1.91 -18.03
CA ASP A 5 -35.20 1.26 -16.90
C ASP A 5 -33.69 1.53 -16.90
N THR A 6 -33.34 2.58 -16.15
CA THR A 6 -32.00 3.08 -15.88
C THR A 6 -31.33 2.10 -14.92
N LYS A 7 -30.54 1.16 -15.45
CA LYS A 7 -29.84 0.19 -14.65
C LYS A 7 -28.58 0.82 -14.04
N ASP A 8 -28.70 1.17 -12.76
CA ASP A 8 -27.61 1.32 -11.81
C ASP A 8 -26.48 0.30 -12.10
N GLN A 9 -25.31 0.82 -12.47
CA GLN A 9 -24.04 0.11 -12.32
C GLN A 9 -23.29 0.72 -11.14
N ASN A 10 -23.95 0.75 -9.99
CA ASN A 10 -23.27 0.73 -8.71
C ASN A 10 -22.94 -0.74 -8.44
N GLU A 11 -21.84 -1.23 -8.99
CA GLU A 11 -21.27 -2.50 -8.54
C GLU A 11 -20.92 -2.35 -7.06
N CYS A 12 -21.78 -2.96 -6.25
CA CYS A 12 -21.66 -3.13 -4.82
C CYS A 12 -20.27 -3.74 -4.54
N PHE A 13 -19.37 -2.92 -4.01
CA PHE A 13 -18.09 -3.37 -3.50
C PHE A 13 -18.40 -4.36 -2.37
N ASP A 14 -18.16 -5.63 -2.63
CA ASP A 14 -18.39 -6.72 -1.70
C ASP A 14 -17.70 -6.44 -0.35
N CYS A 15 -18.49 -6.17 0.67
CA CYS A 15 -18.07 -5.89 2.05
C CYS A 15 -17.71 -7.19 2.81
N SER A 16 -17.03 -8.14 2.16
CA SER A 16 -16.75 -9.45 2.76
C SER A 16 -15.30 -9.92 2.64
N ARG A 17 -14.35 -9.03 2.98
CA ARG A 17 -13.05 -9.29 3.66
C ARG A 17 -12.15 -8.06 3.45
N THR A 18 -12.23 -7.09 4.35
CA THR A 18 -11.26 -5.98 4.37
C THR A 18 -9.89 -6.55 4.70
N THR A 19 -9.04 -6.66 3.68
CA THR A 19 -7.61 -6.92 3.84
C THR A 19 -6.96 -5.55 4.09
N TYR A 20 -6.29 -5.40 5.23
CA TYR A 20 -5.65 -4.13 5.63
C TYR A 20 -4.23 -4.01 5.08
N HIS A 21 -3.60 -5.15 4.80
CA HIS A 21 -2.20 -5.28 4.46
C HIS A 21 -1.88 -5.13 2.96
N ASP A 22 -2.91 -5.08 2.13
CA ASP A 22 -2.81 -4.80 0.69
C ASP A 22 -3.29 -3.38 0.33
N GLN A 23 -3.55 -2.53 1.33
CA GLN A 23 -4.08 -1.18 1.18
C GLN A 23 -3.13 -0.12 1.75
N TYR A 24 -2.87 0.90 0.95
CA TYR A 24 -2.05 2.07 1.29
C TYR A 24 -2.85 3.35 1.10
N LEU A 25 -2.66 4.31 1.99
CA LEU A 25 -3.22 5.65 1.89
C LEU A 25 -2.11 6.62 1.47
N ILE A 26 -2.41 7.43 0.46
CA ILE A 26 -1.57 8.55 0.04
C ILE A 26 -2.37 9.83 0.30
N VAL A 27 -1.81 10.72 1.12
CA VAL A 27 -2.39 12.03 1.43
C VAL A 27 -1.79 13.05 0.48
N TYR A 28 -2.64 13.66 -0.34
CA TYR A 28 -2.27 14.71 -1.29
C TYR A 28 -2.90 16.03 -0.84
N GLU A 29 -2.09 17.02 -0.51
CA GLU A 29 -2.54 18.35 -0.12
C GLU A 29 -2.23 19.34 -1.24
N PHE A 30 -3.28 20.00 -1.74
CA PHE A 30 -3.13 21.07 -2.70
C PHE A 30 -2.95 22.39 -1.95
N CYS A 31 -1.74 22.59 -1.41
CA CYS A 31 -1.38 23.80 -0.67
C CYS A 31 -1.17 24.96 -1.65
N THR A 32 -2.23 25.73 -1.96
CA THR A 32 -2.11 26.83 -2.93
C THR A 32 -2.95 28.06 -2.57
N PRO A 33 -2.32 29.24 -2.34
CA PRO A 33 -3.02 30.52 -2.23
C PRO A 33 -3.36 31.17 -3.59
N SER A 34 -2.90 30.60 -4.72
CA SER A 34 -3.00 31.19 -6.07
C SER A 34 -3.58 30.25 -7.13
N PHE A 35 -4.42 30.78 -8.03
CA PHE A 35 -5.09 30.02 -9.11
C PHE A 35 -4.14 29.29 -10.08
N ARG A 36 -2.95 29.84 -10.35
CA ARG A 36 -1.95 29.20 -11.25
C ARG A 36 -1.37 27.90 -10.71
N ASP A 37 -1.36 27.72 -9.40
CA ASP A 37 -0.80 26.52 -8.78
C ASP A 37 -1.80 25.36 -8.81
N HIS A 38 -3.11 25.65 -8.92
CA HIS A 38 -4.13 24.61 -9.10
C HIS A 38 -3.96 23.83 -10.41
N ASP A 39 -3.68 24.50 -11.53
CA ASP A 39 -3.47 23.82 -12.81
C ASP A 39 -2.23 22.90 -12.78
N VAL A 40 -1.19 23.29 -12.04
CA VAL A 40 0.01 22.47 -11.82
C VAL A 40 -0.35 21.26 -10.95
N ALA A 41 -1.05 21.48 -9.84
CA ALA A 41 -1.49 20.41 -8.94
C ALA A 41 -2.38 19.38 -9.64
N ILE A 42 -3.31 19.82 -10.50
CA ILE A 42 -4.16 18.92 -11.30
C ILE A 42 -3.31 18.06 -12.24
N ARG A 43 -2.29 18.64 -12.89
CA ARG A 43 -1.39 17.87 -13.76
C ARG A 43 -0.57 16.86 -12.97
N GLU A 44 0.00 17.26 -11.84
CA GLU A 44 0.77 16.38 -10.96
C GLU A 44 -0.09 15.25 -10.39
N PHE A 45 -1.31 15.54 -9.97
CA PHE A 45 -2.28 14.57 -9.50
C PHE A 45 -2.65 13.55 -10.58
N ASN A 46 -2.91 14.00 -11.81
CA ASN A 46 -3.15 13.08 -12.93
C ASN A 46 -1.93 12.22 -13.26
N LEU A 47 -0.71 12.76 -13.12
CA LEU A 47 0.51 11.97 -13.28
C LEU A 47 0.68 10.95 -12.15
N LEU A 48 0.27 11.29 -10.92
CA LEU A 48 0.27 10.36 -9.78
C LEU A 48 -0.62 9.16 -10.04
N LEU A 49 -1.87 9.41 -10.46
CA LEU A 49 -2.81 8.33 -10.78
C LEU A 49 -2.30 7.46 -11.94
N LYS A 50 -1.76 8.06 -12.99
CA LYS A 50 -1.16 7.31 -14.12
C LYS A 50 0.05 6.48 -13.70
N ASP A 51 0.90 7.01 -12.81
CA ASP A 51 2.08 6.27 -12.31
C ASP A 51 1.66 5.07 -11.43
N LEU A 52 0.59 5.21 -10.63
CA LEU A 52 0.01 4.12 -9.84
C LEU A 52 -0.67 3.06 -10.73
N GLU A 53 -1.44 3.48 -11.72
CA GLU A 53 -2.11 2.60 -12.68
C GLU A 53 -1.11 1.84 -13.55
N ALA A 54 0.00 2.49 -13.96
CA ALA A 54 1.06 1.84 -14.74
C ALA A 54 1.76 0.70 -13.99
N VAL A 55 1.74 0.73 -12.65
CA VAL A 55 2.22 -0.38 -11.81
C VAL A 55 1.18 -1.49 -11.67
N GLY A 56 -0.08 -1.21 -11.99
CA GLY A 56 -1.21 -2.14 -11.83
C GLY A 56 -1.90 -2.03 -10.47
N LEU A 57 -1.74 -0.90 -9.77
CA LEU A 57 -2.43 -0.64 -8.51
C LEU A 57 -3.83 -0.07 -8.77
N HIS A 58 -4.82 -0.57 -8.03
CA HIS A 58 -6.17 0.01 -8.04
C HIS A 58 -6.19 1.24 -7.14
N THR A 59 -6.75 2.34 -7.64
CA THR A 59 -6.80 3.60 -6.90
C THR A 59 -8.23 4.08 -6.73
N GLU A 60 -8.57 4.54 -5.53
CA GLU A 60 -9.82 5.23 -5.21
C GLU A 60 -9.48 6.57 -4.58
N VAL A 61 -10.14 7.64 -5.03
CA VAL A 61 -9.91 8.99 -4.52
C VAL A 61 -11.10 9.41 -3.68
N ARG A 62 -10.83 9.92 -2.49
CA ARG A 62 -11.83 10.48 -1.57
C ARG A 62 -11.42 11.87 -1.15
N ALA A 63 -12.41 12.74 -0.91
CA ALA A 63 -12.16 14.04 -0.33
C ALA A 63 -11.74 13.88 1.13
N GLY A 64 -10.61 14.49 1.50
CA GLY A 64 -10.17 14.59 2.89
C GLY A 64 -10.61 15.91 3.53
N TYR A 65 -10.06 16.18 4.70
CA TYR A 65 -10.25 17.44 5.41
C TYR A 65 -9.25 18.50 4.93
N ASP A 66 -9.57 19.79 5.08
CA ASP A 66 -8.64 20.91 4.88
C ASP A 66 -7.88 20.89 3.55
N GLN A 67 -8.60 20.79 2.43
CA GLN A 67 -8.01 20.83 1.08
C GLN A 67 -7.02 19.69 0.80
N SER A 68 -7.33 18.50 1.33
CA SER A 68 -6.62 17.27 1.04
C SER A 68 -7.47 16.28 0.23
N LEU A 69 -6.78 15.46 -0.57
CA LEU A 69 -7.33 14.27 -1.19
C LEU A 69 -6.68 13.04 -0.56
N LEU A 70 -7.51 12.06 -0.26
CA LEU A 70 -7.11 10.75 0.24
C LEU A 70 -7.17 9.77 -0.91
N ILE A 71 -6.02 9.27 -1.32
CA ILE A 71 -5.92 8.30 -2.41
C ILE A 71 -5.66 6.94 -1.77
N PHE A 72 -6.68 6.09 -1.81
CA PHE A 72 -6.60 4.70 -1.39
C PHE A 72 -6.04 3.89 -2.54
N THR A 73 -4.96 3.18 -2.27
CA THR A 73 -4.24 2.37 -3.26
C THR A 73 -4.27 0.92 -2.80
N LYS A 74 -4.73 0.01 -3.66
CA LYS A 74 -4.83 -1.42 -3.38
C LYS A 74 -4.06 -2.22 -4.43
N ALA A 75 -3.23 -3.18 -4.00
CA ALA A 75 -2.62 -4.11 -4.95
C ALA A 75 -3.51 -5.33 -5.22
N PRO A 76 -3.60 -5.78 -6.48
CA PRO A 76 -4.09 -7.12 -6.81
C PRO A 76 -3.23 -8.19 -6.13
N LYS A 77 -3.86 -9.31 -5.72
CA LYS A 77 -3.14 -10.43 -5.06
C LYS A 77 -2.02 -11.01 -5.93
N GLU A 78 -2.21 -11.05 -7.24
CA GLU A 78 -1.21 -11.57 -8.19
C GLU A 78 0.04 -10.69 -8.22
N LEU A 79 -0.15 -9.36 -8.29
CA LEU A 79 0.94 -8.37 -8.28
C LEU A 79 1.66 -8.36 -6.92
N LEU A 80 0.91 -8.43 -5.82
CA LEU A 80 1.49 -8.50 -4.49
C LEU A 80 2.33 -9.78 -4.34
N GLY A 81 1.80 -10.91 -4.79
CA GLY A 81 2.48 -12.21 -4.68
C GLY A 81 3.75 -12.31 -5.53
N SER A 82 3.77 -11.73 -6.73
CA SER A 82 4.99 -11.67 -7.55
C SER A 82 6.03 -10.77 -6.90
N THR A 83 5.62 -9.63 -6.34
CA THR A 83 6.52 -8.69 -5.65
C THR A 83 7.19 -9.34 -4.44
N ILE A 84 6.44 -10.11 -3.65
CA ILE A 84 6.99 -10.87 -2.51
C ILE A 84 8.01 -11.89 -2.99
N TYR A 85 7.69 -12.65 -4.04
CA TYR A 85 8.62 -13.61 -4.62
C TYR A 85 9.92 -12.93 -5.07
N HIS A 86 9.83 -11.83 -5.82
CA HIS A 86 10.99 -11.05 -6.26
C HIS A 86 11.80 -10.49 -5.08
N SER A 87 11.15 -9.98 -4.03
CA SER A 87 11.83 -9.49 -2.83
C SER A 87 12.62 -10.59 -2.15
N ARG A 88 12.07 -11.80 -2.01
CA ARG A 88 12.77 -12.92 -1.38
C ARG A 88 13.92 -13.47 -2.23
N VAL A 89 13.76 -13.51 -3.56
CA VAL A 89 14.85 -13.87 -4.48
C VAL A 89 15.99 -12.85 -4.35
N LYS A 90 15.66 -11.57 -4.25
CA LYS A 90 16.63 -10.50 -4.01
C LYS A 90 17.36 -10.71 -2.68
N ASP A 91 16.64 -10.95 -1.59
CA ASP A 91 17.22 -11.20 -0.27
C ASP A 91 18.13 -12.44 -0.27
N TRP A 92 17.78 -13.48 -1.03
CA TRP A 92 18.65 -14.64 -1.22
C TRP A 92 19.91 -14.31 -2.02
N LEU A 93 19.78 -13.56 -3.13
CA LEU A 93 20.90 -13.16 -3.98
C LEU A 93 21.94 -12.32 -3.22
N TYR A 94 21.49 -11.45 -2.31
CA TYR A 94 22.36 -10.67 -1.43
C TYR A 94 22.81 -11.41 -0.17
N GLY A 95 22.44 -12.69 0.00
CA GLY A 95 22.86 -13.53 1.12
C GLY A 95 22.19 -13.21 2.45
N ILE A 96 21.12 -12.39 2.46
CA ILE A 96 20.33 -12.09 3.66
C ILE A 96 19.58 -13.34 4.11
N THR A 97 19.03 -14.10 3.16
CA THR A 97 18.33 -15.36 3.42
C THR A 97 19.10 -16.53 2.81
N LYS A 98 19.33 -17.60 3.59
CA LYS A 98 20.04 -18.82 3.14
C LYS A 98 19.19 -19.72 2.24
N LYS A 99 17.87 -19.52 2.22
CA LYS A 99 16.89 -20.36 1.51
C LYS A 99 16.61 -19.79 0.12
N HIS A 100 16.98 -20.54 -0.92
CA HIS A 100 16.52 -20.26 -2.28
C HIS A 100 15.05 -20.68 -2.43
N LEU A 101 14.23 -19.81 -3.00
CA LEU A 101 12.88 -20.18 -3.42
C LEU A 101 12.96 -20.73 -4.84
N GLY A 102 12.67 -22.03 -4.98
CA GLY A 102 12.43 -22.59 -6.31
C GLY A 102 11.28 -21.84 -7.00
N GLY A 103 11.30 -21.76 -8.33
CA GLY A 103 10.29 -21.06 -9.11
C GLY A 103 10.84 -20.47 -10.40
N ASN A 104 9.94 -19.87 -11.18
CA ASN A 104 10.24 -19.08 -12.37
C ASN A 104 9.86 -17.60 -12.13
N ARG A 105 10.04 -16.74 -13.14
CA ARG A 105 9.75 -15.30 -13.04
C ARG A 105 8.28 -14.98 -12.76
N ASP A 106 7.36 -15.90 -13.08
CA ASP A 106 5.92 -15.74 -12.92
C ASP A 106 5.41 -16.40 -11.63
N SER A 107 6.32 -16.80 -10.73
CA SER A 107 5.95 -17.41 -9.47
C SER A 107 5.42 -16.35 -8.50
N ALA A 108 4.20 -16.58 -7.99
CA ALA A 108 3.62 -15.77 -6.93
C ALA A 108 3.80 -16.49 -5.58
N ALA A 109 4.18 -15.73 -4.55
CA ALA A 109 4.26 -16.22 -3.17
C ALA A 109 3.33 -15.39 -2.28
N ASN A 110 2.56 -16.04 -1.42
CA ASN A 110 1.82 -15.32 -0.38
C ASN A 110 2.79 -14.85 0.71
N GLY A 111 2.51 -13.67 1.27
CA GLY A 111 3.20 -13.18 2.46
C GLY A 111 3.10 -14.19 3.58
N THR A 112 4.22 -14.44 4.25
CA THR A 112 4.22 -15.29 5.44
C THR A 112 3.68 -14.51 6.65
N PHE A 113 3.82 -13.19 6.64
CA PHE A 113 3.37 -12.29 7.69
C PHE A 113 2.79 -11.00 7.10
N GLU A 114 1.94 -10.34 7.87
CA GLU A 114 1.31 -9.06 7.49
C GLU A 114 2.36 -8.00 7.13
N ALA A 115 3.43 -7.94 7.90
CA ALA A 115 4.56 -7.04 7.68
C ALA A 115 5.25 -7.21 6.30
N GLU A 116 5.22 -8.41 5.72
CA GLU A 116 5.82 -8.68 4.41
C GLU A 116 4.96 -8.16 3.26
N ASP A 117 3.64 -8.29 3.38
CA ASP A 117 2.68 -7.73 2.44
C ASP A 117 2.77 -6.19 2.45
N LEU A 118 2.81 -5.60 3.65
CA LEU A 118 3.00 -4.16 3.83
C LEU A 118 4.31 -3.66 3.20
N LEU A 119 5.42 -4.36 3.45
CA LEU A 119 6.69 -4.01 2.83
C LEU A 119 6.62 -4.07 1.30
N SER A 120 5.98 -5.10 0.76
CA SER A 120 5.83 -5.29 -0.68
C SER A 120 5.02 -4.16 -1.30
N MET A 121 3.94 -3.76 -0.64
CA MET A 121 3.18 -2.57 -1.02
C MET A 121 4.01 -1.28 -0.96
N PHE A 122 4.81 -1.11 0.11
CA PHE A 122 5.70 0.04 0.22
C PHE A 122 6.69 0.10 -0.94
N HIS A 123 7.27 -1.04 -1.35
CA HIS A 123 8.13 -1.12 -2.52
C HIS A 123 7.39 -0.75 -3.81
N LEU A 124 6.19 -1.29 -4.05
CA LEU A 124 5.38 -0.95 -5.22
C LEU A 124 5.10 0.56 -5.33
N VAL A 125 4.93 1.27 -4.21
CA VAL A 125 4.69 2.72 -4.21
C VAL A 125 5.99 3.52 -4.36
N ASN A 126 7.05 3.16 -3.63
CA ASN A 126 8.23 4.01 -3.48
C ASN A 126 9.37 3.68 -4.47
N TRP A 127 9.49 2.44 -4.95
CA TRP A 127 10.63 2.08 -5.79
C TRP A 127 10.60 2.73 -7.16
N GLN A 128 11.76 2.70 -7.81
CA GLN A 128 11.89 3.20 -9.17
C GLN A 128 11.11 2.31 -10.15
N LYS A 129 10.73 2.86 -11.30
CA LYS A 129 9.92 2.17 -12.32
C LYS A 129 10.62 0.93 -12.90
N GLU A 130 11.95 0.96 -12.91
CA GLU A 130 12.81 -0.14 -13.34
C GLU A 130 12.72 -1.35 -12.37
N LEU A 131 12.28 -1.11 -11.13
CA LEU A 131 12.11 -2.11 -10.08
C LEU A 131 10.63 -2.36 -9.76
N VAL A 132 9.72 -2.14 -10.74
CA VAL A 132 8.27 -2.37 -10.59
C VAL A 132 7.61 -1.41 -9.58
N GLY A 133 8.21 -0.25 -9.32
CA GLY A 133 7.64 0.75 -8.40
C GLY A 133 7.10 2.01 -9.08
N ALA A 134 6.21 2.75 -8.41
CA ALA A 134 5.61 3.98 -8.93
C ALA A 134 6.53 5.23 -8.78
N ARG A 135 7.64 5.09 -8.06
CA ARG A 135 8.62 6.14 -7.73
C ARG A 135 7.94 7.34 -7.06
N ILE A 136 7.06 7.07 -6.11
CA ILE A 136 6.37 8.09 -5.32
C ILE A 136 7.11 8.23 -4.00
N THR A 137 7.70 9.41 -3.79
CA THR A 137 8.44 9.74 -2.57
C THR A 137 7.88 11.04 -2.02
N PRO A 138 7.26 11.02 -0.83
CA PRO A 138 6.56 12.19 -0.28
C PRO A 138 7.52 13.36 -0.05
N GLY A 139 7.07 14.57 -0.34
CA GLY A 139 7.83 15.81 -0.11
C GLY A 139 9.07 16.03 -0.98
N ILE A 140 9.42 15.10 -1.88
CA ILE A 140 10.67 15.15 -2.66
C ILE A 140 10.39 15.28 -4.16
N GLY A 141 11.12 16.20 -4.81
CA GLY A 141 11.13 16.33 -6.26
C GLY A 141 9.78 16.74 -6.84
N LYS A 142 9.18 15.85 -7.65
CA LYS A 142 7.87 16.07 -8.31
C LYS A 142 6.66 15.83 -7.40
N TRP A 143 6.86 15.32 -6.20
CA TRP A 143 5.78 14.92 -5.29
C TRP A 143 5.74 15.78 -4.02
N LYS A 144 5.95 17.09 -4.16
CA LYS A 144 5.92 18.04 -3.03
C LYS A 144 4.54 18.12 -2.37
N ASN A 145 3.48 17.95 -3.15
CA ASN A 145 2.10 17.98 -2.69
C ASN A 145 1.65 16.64 -2.07
N VAL A 146 2.50 15.61 -2.09
CA VAL A 146 2.25 14.37 -1.36
C VAL A 146 2.82 14.53 0.05
N THR A 147 1.93 14.71 1.02
CA THR A 147 2.29 14.99 2.42
C THR A 147 2.75 13.72 3.13
N SER A 148 2.02 12.62 2.96
CA SER A 148 2.34 11.36 3.63
C SER A 148 1.83 10.15 2.88
N ILE A 149 2.49 9.00 3.10
CA ILE A 149 2.11 7.70 2.57
C ILE A 149 2.21 6.70 3.72
N PHE A 150 1.11 6.02 4.04
CA PHE A 150 1.09 5.05 5.14
C PHE A 150 0.07 3.93 4.92
N PRO A 151 0.31 2.73 5.46
CA PRO A 151 -0.66 1.64 5.41
C PRO A 151 -1.81 1.85 6.39
N LEU A 152 -2.94 1.19 6.14
CA LEU A 152 -4.06 1.17 7.08
C LEU A 152 -3.79 0.22 8.24
N HIS A 153 -4.09 0.66 9.46
CA HIS A 153 -3.91 -0.16 10.66
C HIS A 153 -5.02 -1.21 10.80
N ASN A 154 -4.63 -2.42 11.23
CA ASN A 154 -5.56 -3.43 11.71
C ASN A 154 -5.81 -3.23 13.21
N ASP A 155 -6.76 -2.36 13.55
CA ASP A 155 -7.05 -1.98 14.93
C ASP A 155 -7.36 -3.17 15.84
N ARG A 156 -8.05 -4.20 15.31
CA ARG A 156 -8.40 -5.39 16.08
C ARG A 156 -7.16 -6.17 16.49
N THR A 157 -6.25 -6.44 15.55
CA THR A 157 -5.00 -7.15 15.83
C THR A 157 -4.09 -6.32 16.74
N ASN A 158 -4.01 -5.01 16.50
CA ASN A 158 -3.24 -4.08 17.32
C ASN A 158 -3.74 -4.06 18.77
N GLN A 159 -5.05 -3.94 18.98
CA GLN A 159 -5.63 -3.94 20.33
C GLN A 159 -5.40 -5.26 21.06
N GLN A 160 -5.55 -6.40 20.37
CA GLN A 160 -5.29 -7.71 20.96
C GLN A 160 -3.82 -7.86 21.39
N LEU A 161 -2.89 -7.40 20.55
CA LEU A 161 -1.47 -7.39 20.86
C LEU A 161 -1.18 -6.49 22.08
N LEU A 162 -1.71 -5.26 22.10
CA LEU A 162 -1.54 -4.33 23.22
C LEU A 162 -2.07 -4.90 24.54
N ILE A 163 -3.27 -5.50 24.53
CA ILE A 163 -3.84 -6.16 25.71
C ILE A 163 -2.95 -7.32 26.17
N HIS A 164 -2.48 -8.14 25.24
CA HIS A 164 -1.59 -9.27 25.54
C HIS A 164 -0.27 -8.81 26.18
N LEU A 165 0.36 -7.79 25.62
CA LEU A 165 1.63 -7.23 26.13
C LEU A 165 1.43 -6.51 27.47
N SER A 166 0.33 -5.78 27.66
CA SER A 166 0.04 -5.03 28.89
C SER A 166 -0.10 -5.91 30.15
N LYS A 167 -0.44 -7.19 29.98
CA LYS A 167 -0.63 -8.13 31.08
C LYS A 167 0.67 -8.80 31.53
N ARG A 168 1.81 -8.55 30.87
CA ARG A 168 3.09 -9.23 31.12
C ARG A 168 4.08 -8.31 31.81
N LEU A 169 4.73 -8.83 32.86
CA LEU A 169 5.84 -8.15 33.53
C LEU A 169 7.17 -8.35 32.78
N PHE A 170 7.34 -9.50 32.11
CA PHE A 170 8.50 -9.80 31.27
C PHE A 170 8.04 -10.34 29.92
N LEU A 171 8.61 -9.81 28.84
CA LEU A 171 8.33 -10.24 27.47
C LEU A 171 9.15 -11.48 27.12
N LYS A 172 8.55 -12.40 26.37
CA LYS A 172 9.23 -13.55 25.79
C LYS A 172 9.64 -13.26 24.34
N ILE A 173 10.54 -14.08 23.81
CA ILE A 173 10.96 -13.99 22.40
C ILE A 173 9.76 -14.10 21.46
N GLU A 174 8.80 -14.97 21.77
CA GLU A 174 7.60 -15.14 20.94
C GLU A 174 6.70 -13.91 20.93
N ASP A 175 6.75 -13.09 21.99
CA ASP A 175 6.01 -11.82 22.03
C ASP A 175 6.66 -10.78 21.10
N LEU A 176 8.00 -10.80 21.00
CA LEU A 176 8.77 -9.97 20.08
C LEU A 176 8.57 -10.42 18.62
N ASP A 177 8.47 -11.72 18.38
CA ASP A 177 8.15 -12.27 17.05
C ASP A 177 6.79 -11.74 16.56
N LYS A 178 5.77 -11.71 17.42
CA LYS A 178 4.45 -11.15 17.07
C LYS A 178 4.52 -9.66 16.69
N VAL A 179 5.34 -8.89 17.40
CA VAL A 179 5.57 -7.48 17.05
C VAL A 179 6.25 -7.37 15.70
N ARG A 180 7.28 -8.19 15.43
CA ARG A 180 7.99 -8.23 14.15
C ARG A 180 7.08 -8.61 12.98
N ASP A 181 6.21 -9.59 13.20
CA ASP A 181 5.35 -10.15 12.15
C ASP A 181 4.22 -9.18 11.76
N LEU A 182 3.82 -8.29 12.67
CA LEU A 182 2.83 -7.23 12.45
C LEU A 182 3.46 -5.92 11.96
N SER A 183 4.55 -5.51 12.61
CA SER A 183 5.33 -4.33 12.29
C SER A 183 6.76 -4.75 12.00
N ARG A 184 7.15 -4.71 10.72
CA ARG A 184 8.55 -4.98 10.36
C ARG A 184 9.44 -3.96 11.08
N PRO A 185 10.56 -4.36 11.72
CA PRO A 185 11.55 -3.39 12.15
C PRO A 185 12.06 -2.60 10.94
N GLN A 186 12.13 -1.27 11.09
CA GLN A 186 12.73 -0.34 10.12
C GLN A 186 14.25 -0.30 10.26
#